data_AF-A0A535D090-F1
#
_entry.id   AF-A0A535D090-F1
#
_cell.length_a   1.000
_cell.length_b   1.000
_cell.length_c   1.000
_cell.angle_alpha   90.00
_cell.angle_beta   90.00
_cell.angle_gamma   90.00
#
_symmetry.space_group_name_H-M   'P 1'
#
loop_
_entity.id
_entity.type
_entity.pdbx_description
1 polymer ?
#
loop_
_entity_poly.entity_id
_entity_poly.type
_entity_poly.pdbx_seq_one_letter_code
_entity_poly.pdbx_strand_id
1 'polypeptide(L)'
;MIRALEILDARGGSLLARREPAPNHAVVLYGLDVAREVHERWVRRRVSQMFESGALLEEVSRALGSGVSREALRASGIGYAEAIDLFDGQVDAAAAAASTERRTLRYAKPQRTFFRREPGIRGLDSEAVDAAALATGLSTEQTFAQAPQS
;
A
#
# COMPACT_ATOMS: atom_id res chain seq x y z
N MET A 1 -14.78 1.46 -11.36
CA MET A 1 -14.67 0.73 -12.64
C MET A 1 -14.59 1.68 -13.84
N ILE A 2 -13.95 2.85 -13.70
CA ILE A 2 -13.91 3.91 -14.73
C ILE A 2 -12.61 3.83 -15.56
N ARG A 3 -11.49 3.42 -14.94
CA ARG A 3 -10.16 3.38 -15.57
C ARG A 3 -10.03 2.38 -16.73
N ALA A 4 -10.82 1.31 -16.74
CA ALA A 4 -10.80 0.32 -17.83
C ALA A 4 -11.53 0.83 -19.09
N LEU A 5 -12.56 1.66 -18.92
CA LEU A 5 -13.35 2.23 -20.02
C LEU A 5 -12.60 3.39 -20.69
N GLU A 6 -11.97 4.28 -19.92
CA GLU A 6 -11.16 5.38 -20.47
C GLU A 6 -9.99 4.88 -21.35
N ILE A 7 -9.38 3.75 -21.00
CA ILE A 7 -8.28 3.16 -21.78
C ILE A 7 -8.79 2.49 -23.07
N LEU A 8 -9.99 1.92 -23.05
CA LEU A 8 -10.62 1.34 -24.25
C LEU A 8 -11.02 2.41 -25.27
N ASP A 9 -11.59 3.52 -24.80
CA ASP A 9 -12.04 4.63 -25.65
C ASP A 9 -10.86 5.36 -26.33
N ALA A 10 -9.73 5.49 -25.63
CA ALA A 10 -8.55 6.16 -26.18
C ALA A 10 -7.72 5.30 -27.15
N ARG A 11 -7.83 3.96 -27.12
CA ARG A 11 -6.82 3.07 -27.77
C ARG A 11 -7.34 1.80 -28.45
N GLY A 12 -8.66 1.57 -28.51
CA GLY A 12 -9.27 0.59 -29.43
C GLY A 12 -8.80 -0.87 -29.34
N GLY A 13 -8.24 -1.32 -28.21
CA GLY A 13 -7.68 -2.67 -28.06
C GLY A 13 -7.98 -3.32 -26.71
N SER A 14 -8.10 -4.66 -26.70
CA SER A 14 -8.38 -5.45 -25.49
C SER A 14 -7.26 -5.32 -24.44
N LEU A 15 -7.63 -4.91 -23.22
CA LEU A 15 -6.73 -4.83 -22.05
C LEU A 15 -6.08 -6.17 -21.68
N LEU A 16 -6.69 -7.29 -22.09
CA LEU A 16 -6.21 -8.63 -21.75
C LEU A 16 -5.06 -9.12 -22.66
N ALA A 17 -4.81 -8.44 -23.78
CA ALA A 17 -3.88 -8.92 -24.80
C ALA A 17 -2.46 -8.36 -24.68
N ARG A 18 -2.19 -7.45 -23.73
CA ARG A 18 -0.90 -6.75 -23.64
C ARG A 18 -0.29 -6.93 -22.25
N ARG A 19 0.50 -8.00 -22.10
CA ARG A 19 1.62 -7.98 -21.15
C ARG A 19 2.70 -7.11 -21.81
N GLU A 20 2.98 -5.95 -21.23
CA GLU A 20 4.18 -5.19 -21.58
C GLU A 20 5.39 -6.15 -21.51
N PRO A 21 6.38 -6.04 -22.43
CA PRO A 21 7.60 -6.81 -22.31
C PRO A 21 8.20 -6.54 -20.93
N ALA A 22 8.64 -7.61 -20.26
CA ALA A 22 9.26 -7.49 -18.94
C ALA A 22 10.39 -6.43 -19.01
N PRO A 23 10.51 -5.56 -18.00
CA PRO A 23 11.54 -4.53 -17.99
C PRO A 23 12.93 -5.13 -18.30
N ASN A 24 13.77 -4.41 -19.05
CA ASN A 24 15.14 -4.82 -19.42
C ASN A 24 16.12 -4.91 -18.22
N HIS A 25 15.62 -4.92 -16.99
CA HIS A 25 16.41 -5.08 -15.77
C HIS A 25 15.88 -6.28 -14.97
N ALA A 26 16.79 -7.02 -14.35
CA ALA A 26 16.42 -8.06 -13.41
C ALA A 26 15.69 -7.44 -12.21
N VAL A 27 14.44 -7.84 -11.99
CA VAL A 27 13.65 -7.45 -10.83
C VAL A 27 13.72 -8.59 -9.82
N VAL A 28 14.12 -8.28 -8.58
CA VAL A 28 14.01 -9.20 -7.45
C VAL A 28 12.88 -8.70 -6.56
N LEU A 29 11.88 -9.56 -6.33
CA LEU A 29 10.75 -9.26 -5.46
C LEU A 29 10.98 -9.83 -4.07
N TYR A 30 10.80 -9.00 -3.05
CA TYR A 30 10.83 -9.41 -1.65
C TYR A 30 9.45 -9.20 -1.01
N GLY A 31 9.02 -10.15 -0.19
CA GLY A 31 7.73 -10.14 0.48
C GLY A 31 7.88 -10.29 1.99
N LEU A 32 7.27 -9.37 2.73
CA LEU A 32 7.12 -9.45 4.18
C LEU A 32 5.73 -10.01 4.50
N ASP A 33 5.65 -11.19 5.13
CA ASP A 33 4.39 -11.73 5.66
C ASP A 33 4.55 -12.01 7.15
N VAL A 34 3.49 -11.76 7.90
CA VAL A 34 3.44 -11.98 9.34
C VAL A 34 2.17 -12.73 9.70
N ALA A 35 2.12 -13.29 10.90
CA ALA A 35 0.89 -13.85 11.44
C ALA A 35 -0.24 -12.80 11.40
N ARG A 36 -1.46 -13.24 11.11
CA ARG A 36 -2.61 -12.35 10.91
C ARG A 36 -2.84 -11.47 12.14
N GLU A 37 -2.69 -12.05 13.32
CA GLU A 37 -2.89 -11.42 14.61
C GLU A 37 -1.84 -10.33 14.89
N VAL A 38 -0.61 -10.51 14.37
CA VAL A 38 0.45 -9.50 14.42
C VAL A 38 0.12 -8.34 13.49
N HIS A 39 -0.26 -8.64 12.25
CA HIS A 39 -0.67 -7.63 11.27
C HIS A 39 -1.83 -6.77 11.77
N GLU A 40 -2.88 -7.40 12.31
CA GLU A 40 -4.04 -6.69 12.88
C GLU A 40 -3.65 -5.76 14.02
N ARG A 41 -2.75 -6.21 14.90
CA ARG A 41 -2.22 -5.38 16.00
C ARG A 41 -1.44 -4.18 15.50
N TRP A 42 -0.61 -4.35 14.48
CA TRP A 42 0.17 -3.25 13.89
C TRP A 42 -0.72 -2.24 13.18
N VAL A 43 -1.72 -2.70 12.43
CA VAL A 43 -2.71 -1.82 11.79
C VAL A 43 -3.43 -0.99 12.85
N ARG A 44 -3.93 -1.62 13.92
CA ARG A 44 -4.59 -0.89 15.00
C ARG A 44 -3.68 0.15 15.63
N ARG A 45 -2.44 -0.21 15.97
CA ARG A 45 -1.46 0.71 16.53
C ARG A 45 -1.19 1.90 15.61
N ARG A 46 -0.95 1.64 14.33
CA ARG A 46 -0.69 2.70 13.33
C ARG A 46 -1.88 3.63 13.17
N VAL A 47 -3.10 3.09 13.11
CA VAL A 47 -4.31 3.89 12.98
C VAL A 47 -4.54 4.74 14.23
N SER A 48 -4.37 4.18 15.43
CA SER A 48 -4.44 4.93 16.69
C SER A 48 -3.48 6.12 16.66
N GLN A 49 -2.21 5.87 16.34
CA GLN A 49 -1.17 6.91 16.24
C GLN A 49 -1.50 7.97 15.18
N MET A 50 -2.10 7.59 14.05
CA MET A 50 -2.48 8.51 12.99
C MET A 50 -3.51 9.55 13.44
N PHE A 51 -4.48 9.15 14.28
CA PHE A 51 -5.50 10.04 14.82
C PHE A 51 -5.08 10.73 16.12
N GLU A 52 -4.32 10.05 16.99
CA GLU A 52 -3.77 10.61 18.23
C GLU A 52 -2.76 11.74 17.96
N SER A 53 -1.90 11.57 16.96
CA SER A 53 -0.91 12.58 16.59
C SER A 53 -1.52 13.81 15.90
N GLY A 54 -2.77 13.71 15.41
CA GLY A 54 -3.42 14.78 14.64
C GLY A 54 -2.81 15.07 13.26
N ALA A 55 -1.70 14.43 12.89
CA ALA A 55 -0.94 14.77 11.68
C ALA A 55 -1.79 14.68 10.39
N LEU A 56 -2.68 13.69 10.31
CA LEU A 56 -3.59 13.55 9.17
C LEU A 56 -4.66 14.66 9.14
N LEU A 57 -5.16 15.09 10.31
CA LEU A 57 -6.11 16.21 10.39
C LEU A 57 -5.45 17.54 10.00
N GLU A 58 -4.19 17.75 10.40
CA GLU A 58 -3.42 18.92 9.98
C GLU A 58 -3.19 18.93 8.46
N GLU A 59 -2.86 17.78 7.88
CA GLU A 59 -2.71 17.64 6.43
C GLU A 59 -4.02 17.96 5.69
N VAL A 60 -5.14 17.40 6.15
CA VAL A 60 -6.49 17.67 5.60
C VAL A 60 -6.83 19.15 5.73
N SER A 61 -6.63 19.75 6.90
CA SER A 61 -6.90 21.17 7.13
C SER A 61 -6.08 22.06 6.19
N ARG A 62 -4.80 21.73 5.98
CA ARG A 62 -3.91 22.49 5.09
C ARG A 62 -4.35 22.37 3.64
N ALA A 63 -4.69 21.15 3.19
CA ALA A 63 -5.13 20.90 1.82
C ALA A 63 -6.46 21.59 1.50
N LEU A 64 -7.42 21.57 2.44
CA LEU A 64 -8.66 22.32 2.30
C LEU A 64 -8.40 23.83 2.26
N GLY A 65 -7.50 24.33 3.12
CA GLY A 65 -7.08 25.73 3.13
C GLY A 65 -6.39 26.19 1.83
N SER A 66 -5.75 25.27 1.10
CA SER A 66 -5.14 25.55 -0.21
C SER A 66 -6.09 25.32 -1.39
N GLY A 67 -7.38 25.04 -1.15
CA GLY A 67 -8.40 24.89 -2.19
C GLY A 67 -8.53 23.48 -2.79
N VAL A 68 -7.92 22.44 -2.19
CA VAL A 68 -8.18 21.06 -2.61
C VAL A 68 -9.62 20.70 -2.24
N SER A 69 -10.39 20.12 -3.17
CA SER A 69 -11.76 19.74 -2.88
C SER A 69 -11.84 18.56 -1.91
N ARG A 70 -12.95 18.49 -1.17
CA ARG A 70 -13.24 17.38 -0.25
C ARG A 70 -13.34 16.06 -1.01
N GLU A 71 -13.92 16.07 -2.20
CA GLU A 71 -14.04 14.91 -3.09
C GLU A 71 -12.67 14.39 -3.49
N ALA A 72 -11.73 15.29 -3.83
CA ALA A 72 -10.37 14.91 -4.18
C ALA A 72 -9.65 14.26 -3.00
N LEU A 73 -9.73 14.86 -1.80
CA LEU A 73 -9.13 14.30 -0.59
C LEU A 73 -9.75 12.96 -0.19
N ARG A 74 -11.08 12.81 -0.26
CA ARG A 74 -11.75 11.53 0.00
C ARG A 74 -11.27 10.41 -0.92
N ALA A 75 -10.80 10.74 -2.12
CA ALA A 75 -10.27 9.78 -3.09
C ALA A 75 -8.76 9.50 -2.90
N SER A 76 -8.04 10.27 -2.07
CA SER A 76 -6.58 10.18 -1.92
C SER A 76 -6.08 8.92 -1.19
N GLY A 77 -6.93 8.28 -0.38
CA GLY A 77 -6.55 7.05 0.31
C GLY A 77 -7.46 6.69 1.48
N ILE A 78 -7.19 5.53 2.09
CA ILE A 78 -7.84 5.12 3.33
C ILE A 78 -7.36 6.04 4.46
N GLY A 79 -8.28 6.57 5.27
CA GLY A 79 -7.98 7.53 6.33
C GLY A 79 -8.44 8.95 6.00
N TYR A 80 -8.35 9.39 4.74
CA TYR A 80 -8.72 10.77 4.37
C TYR A 80 -10.21 11.03 4.49
N ALA A 81 -11.05 10.09 4.05
CA ALA A 81 -12.50 10.24 4.19
C ALA A 81 -12.91 10.30 5.67
N GLU A 82 -12.33 9.44 6.51
CA GLU A 82 -12.57 9.43 7.95
C GLU A 82 -12.04 10.70 8.64
N ALA A 83 -10.88 11.20 8.22
CA ALA A 83 -10.32 12.45 8.72
C ALA A 83 -11.18 13.66 8.32
N ILE A 84 -11.77 13.66 7.13
CA ILE A 84 -12.72 14.70 6.72
C ILE A 84 -14.02 14.61 7.53
N ASP A 85 -14.56 13.41 7.75
CA ASP A 85 -15.76 13.22 8.57
C ASP A 85 -15.52 13.72 10.00
N LEU A 86 -14.33 13.48 10.56
CA LEU A 86 -13.90 13.99 11.85
C LEU A 86 -13.73 15.52 11.83
N PHE A 87 -13.07 16.06 10.80
CA PHE A 87 -12.86 17.50 10.62
C PHE A 87 -14.20 18.26 10.51
N ASP A 88 -15.20 17.67 9.86
CA ASP A 88 -16.55 18.21 9.71
C ASP A 88 -17.46 17.96 10.94
N GLY A 89 -16.92 17.35 12.00
CA GLY A 89 -17.65 17.03 13.23
C GLY A 89 -18.76 16.00 13.06
N GLN A 90 -18.74 15.21 11.99
CA GLN A 90 -19.75 14.16 11.72
C GLN A 90 -19.51 12.90 12.54
N VAL A 91 -18.27 12.65 12.92
CA VAL A 91 -17.84 11.53 13.77
C VAL A 91 -16.82 12.00 14.79
N ASP A 92 -16.67 11.27 15.89
CA ASP A 92 -15.56 11.46 16.82
C ASP A 92 -14.28 10.74 16.36
N ALA A 93 -13.16 11.00 17.04
CA ALA A 93 -11.86 10.43 16.69
C ALA A 93 -11.83 8.90 16.82
N ALA A 94 -12.57 8.34 17.79
CA ALA A 94 -12.61 6.90 18.01
C ALA A 94 -13.38 6.19 16.88
N ALA A 95 -14.49 6.76 16.43
CA ALA A 95 -15.28 6.28 15.30
C ALA A 95 -14.51 6.38 13.98
N ALA A 96 -13.82 7.51 13.75
CA ALA A 96 -12.94 7.69 12.60
C ALA A 96 -11.82 6.63 12.57
N ALA A 97 -11.10 6.45 13.69
CA ALA A 97 -10.06 5.44 13.84
C ALA A 97 -10.60 4.02 13.59
N ALA A 98 -11.73 3.66 14.20
CA ALA A 98 -12.33 2.34 14.00
C ALA A 98 -12.76 2.10 12.55
N SER A 99 -13.24 3.13 11.84
CA SER A 99 -13.57 3.04 10.42
C SER A 99 -12.32 2.84 9.56
N THR A 100 -11.27 3.61 9.80
CA THR A 100 -9.98 3.45 9.12
C THR A 100 -9.39 2.06 9.34
N GLU A 101 -9.37 1.55 10.58
CA GLU A 101 -8.88 0.19 10.89
C GLU A 101 -9.60 -0.86 10.06
N ARG A 102 -10.95 -0.86 10.07
CA ARG A 102 -11.76 -1.82 9.31
C ARG A 102 -11.46 -1.77 7.80
N ARG A 103 -11.34 -0.56 7.25
CA ARG A 103 -11.05 -0.38 5.81
C ARG A 103 -9.65 -0.87 5.46
N THR A 104 -8.65 -0.56 6.30
CA THR A 104 -7.27 -0.99 6.11
C THR A 104 -7.17 -2.52 6.15
N LEU A 105 -7.81 -3.18 7.12
CA LEU A 105 -7.81 -4.64 7.19
C LEU A 105 -8.53 -5.29 6.00
N ARG A 106 -9.66 -4.71 5.57
CA ARG A 106 -10.37 -5.17 4.38
C ARG A 106 -9.52 -5.04 3.12
N TYR A 107 -8.72 -3.98 3.02
CA TYR A 107 -7.80 -3.76 1.90
C TYR A 107 -6.57 -4.68 1.95
N ALA A 108 -6.05 -4.97 3.14
CA ALA A 108 -4.90 -5.85 3.33
C ALA A 108 -5.18 -7.32 2.95
N LYS A 109 -6.41 -7.81 3.18
CA LYS A 109 -6.80 -9.20 2.87
C LYS A 109 -6.53 -9.61 1.40
N PRO A 110 -7.02 -8.88 0.38
CA PRO A 110 -6.71 -9.19 -1.01
C PRO A 110 -5.23 -8.95 -1.34
N GLN A 111 -4.57 -7.96 -0.75
CA GLN A 111 -3.11 -7.76 -0.95
C GLN A 111 -2.31 -8.99 -0.53
N ARG A 112 -2.58 -9.53 0.66
CA ARG A 112 -1.91 -10.76 1.14
C ARG A 112 -2.18 -11.95 0.22
N THR A 113 -3.41 -12.06 -0.28
CA THR A 113 -3.76 -13.14 -1.22
C THR A 113 -3.05 -12.99 -2.56
N PHE A 114 -2.94 -11.76 -3.06
CA PHE A 114 -2.24 -11.44 -4.30
C PHE A 114 -0.75 -11.79 -4.18
N PHE A 115 -0.06 -11.24 -3.16
CA PHE A 115 1.37 -11.47 -2.98
C PHE A 115 1.72 -12.93 -2.69
N ARG A 116 0.88 -13.69 -1.97
CA ARG A 116 1.10 -15.14 -1.78
C ARG A 116 1.06 -15.95 -3.08
N ARG A 117 0.42 -15.43 -4.13
CA ARG A 117 0.30 -16.08 -5.44
C ARG A 117 1.28 -15.53 -6.47
N GLU A 118 2.00 -14.47 -6.14
CA GLU A 118 2.93 -13.82 -7.06
C GLU A 118 4.21 -14.66 -7.20
N PRO A 119 4.52 -15.18 -8.40
CA PRO A 119 5.73 -15.97 -8.62
C PRO A 119 7.00 -15.13 -8.39
N GLY A 120 8.03 -15.73 -7.79
CA GLY A 120 9.34 -15.09 -7.64
C GLY A 120 9.47 -14.13 -6.44
N ILE A 121 8.47 -14.05 -5.57
CA ILE A 121 8.61 -13.36 -4.28
C ILE A 121 9.49 -14.18 -3.33
N ARG A 122 10.61 -13.57 -2.91
CA ARG A 122 11.47 -14.08 -1.85
C ARG A 122 10.93 -13.62 -0.50
N GLY A 123 10.67 -14.56 0.41
CA GLY A 123 10.20 -14.24 1.77
C GLY A 123 11.29 -13.54 2.58
N LEU A 124 10.91 -12.47 3.27
CA LEU A 124 11.71 -11.83 4.30
C LEU A 124 11.06 -12.12 5.65
N ASP A 125 11.88 -12.53 6.62
CA ASP A 125 11.43 -12.72 8.00
C ASP A 125 11.36 -11.35 8.69
N SER A 126 10.15 -10.93 9.05
CA SER A 126 9.91 -9.62 9.69
C SER A 126 10.60 -9.43 11.03
N GLU A 127 10.96 -10.52 11.72
CA GLU A 127 11.64 -10.46 13.01
C GLU A 127 13.16 -10.44 12.85
N ALA A 128 13.69 -10.89 11.71
CA ALA A 128 15.13 -10.91 11.39
C ALA A 128 15.57 -9.76 10.47
N VAL A 129 14.64 -8.97 9.95
CA VAL A 129 14.93 -7.83 9.07
C VAL A 129 15.44 -6.65 9.88
N ASP A 130 16.76 -6.48 9.89
CA ASP A 130 17.38 -5.19 10.12
C ASP A 130 17.27 -4.36 8.82
N ALA A 131 16.62 -3.19 8.92
CA ALA A 131 16.46 -2.27 7.79
C ALA A 131 17.82 -1.85 7.18
N ALA A 132 18.87 -1.78 7.99
CA ALA A 132 20.23 -1.50 7.54
C ALA A 132 20.87 -2.72 6.84
N ALA A 133 20.59 -3.92 7.32
CA ALA A 133 21.05 -5.16 6.69
C ALA A 133 20.36 -5.43 5.35
N LEU A 134 19.08 -5.07 5.18
CA LEU A 134 18.38 -5.13 3.89
C LEU A 134 19.01 -4.22 2.83
N ALA A 135 19.36 -2.99 3.20
CA ALA A 135 20.04 -2.05 2.30
C ALA A 135 21.43 -2.57 1.85
N THR A 136 22.11 -3.29 2.75
CA THR A 136 23.45 -3.85 2.50
C THR A 136 23.38 -5.17 1.69
N GLY A 137 22.44 -6.06 2.00
CA GLY A 137 22.20 -7.31 1.28
C GLY A 137 21.75 -7.10 -0.18
N LEU A 138 20.95 -6.07 -0.43
CA LEU A 138 20.59 -5.63 -1.79
C LEU A 138 21.79 -5.11 -2.59
N SER A 139 22.86 -4.67 -1.90
CA SER A 139 24.10 -4.18 -2.53
C SER A 139 25.14 -5.29 -2.76
N THR A 140 24.98 -6.47 -2.17
CA THR A 140 26.02 -7.53 -2.15
C THR A 140 25.69 -8.73 -3.07
N GLU A 141 24.46 -8.90 -3.57
CA GLU A 141 24.13 -9.96 -4.55
C GLU A 141 24.45 -9.57 -6.01
N GLN A 142 25.63 -9.01 -6.28
CA GLN A 142 26.19 -8.87 -7.64
C GLN A 142 27.13 -10.03 -8.04
N THR A 143 27.28 -11.08 -7.24
CA THR A 143 28.16 -12.20 -7.57
C THR A 143 27.55 -13.48 -7.04
N PHE A 144 26.97 -14.30 -7.92
CA PHE A 144 26.62 -15.74 -7.81
C PHE A 144 25.39 -15.96 -8.71
N ALA A 145 25.39 -16.70 -9.81
CA ALA A 145 26.37 -17.61 -10.38
C ALA A 145 26.25 -17.59 -11.91
N GLN A 146 27.38 -17.40 -12.60
CA GLN A 146 27.60 -18.10 -13.87
C GLN A 146 27.98 -19.53 -13.53
N ALA A 147 27.29 -20.51 -14.12
CA ALA A 147 27.82 -21.84 -14.38
C ALA A 147 27.06 -22.47 -15.56
N PRO A 148 27.72 -23.35 -16.34
CA PRO A 148 27.57 -23.41 -17.79
C PRO A 148 26.45 -24.36 -18.22
N GLN A 149 25.83 -24.04 -19.36
CA GLN A 149 25.04 -25.03 -20.09
C GLN A 149 26.00 -26.00 -20.78
N SER A 150 25.77 -27.29 -20.56
CA SER A 150 26.36 -28.40 -21.30
C SER A 150 25.41 -28.86 -22.39
#